data_AF-A0A7Y0H1L7-F1
#
_entry.id   AF-A0A7Y0H1L7-F1
#
_cell.length_a   1.000
_cell.length_b   1.000
_cell.length_c   1.000
_cell.angle_alpha   90.00
_cell.angle_beta   90.00
_cell.angle_gamma   90.00
#
_symmetry.space_group_name_H-M   'P 1'
#
loop_
_entity.id
_entity.type
_entity.pdbx_description
1 polymer ?
#
loop_
_entity_poly.entity_id
_entity_poly.type
_entity_poly.pdbx_seq_one_letter_code
_entity_poly.pdbx_strand_id
1 'polypeptide(L)' 'MPGAPDQFVLDREHVFDTGRAVPVCRNTIEMIANSRYHSLFELIGEGRQHYGIFQCGTVQGMPAYTANTQVSEPGGCGC' A
#
# COMPACT_ATOMS: atom_id res chain seq x y z
N MET A 1 -10.91 17.20 10.34
CA MET A 1 -10.24 17.78 11.53
C MET A 1 -10.69 19.23 11.69
N PRO A 2 -10.74 19.82 12.90
CA PRO A 2 -11.11 21.23 13.04
C PRO A 2 -10.12 22.09 12.25
N GLY A 3 -10.56 22.67 11.13
CA GLY A 3 -9.74 23.54 10.27
C GLY A 3 -9.46 23.03 8.84
N ALA A 4 -9.71 21.76 8.54
CA ALA A 4 -9.61 21.20 7.18
C ALA A 4 -10.79 20.27 6.90
N PRO A 5 -11.96 20.81 6.49
CA PRO A 5 -13.16 20.02 6.21
C PRO A 5 -13.02 19.18 4.94
N ASP A 6 -12.19 19.63 3.98
CA ASP A 6 -12.17 19.08 2.63
C ASP A 6 -11.00 18.12 2.38
N GLN A 7 -9.98 18.12 3.24
CA GLN A 7 -8.76 17.34 3.01
C GLN A 7 -8.10 16.85 4.30
N PHE A 8 -7.56 15.63 4.24
CA PHE A 8 -6.72 15.02 5.27
C PHE A 8 -5.31 14.78 4.73
N VAL A 9 -4.30 15.29 5.42
CA VAL A 9 -2.88 15.09 5.07
C VAL A 9 -2.27 14.11 6.07
N LEU A 10 -1.97 12.90 5.62
CA LEU A 10 -1.28 11.89 6.44
C LEU A 10 0.23 12.17 6.48
N ASP A 11 0.80 12.48 5.31
CA ASP A 11 2.18 12.91 5.12
C ASP A 11 2.30 13.69 3.79
N ARG A 12 3.52 13.96 3.32
CA ARG A 12 3.77 14.75 2.10
C ARG A 12 3.22 14.10 0.82
N GLU A 13 3.00 12.80 0.83
CA GLU A 13 2.68 11.99 -0.35
C GLU A 13 1.26 11.41 -0.27
N HIS A 14 0.69 11.38 0.93
CA HIS A 14 -0.65 10.88 1.22
C HIS A 14 -1.57 12.02 1.62
N VAL A 15 -2.24 12.59 0.62
CA VAL A 15 -3.25 13.63 0.75
C VAL A 15 -4.58 13.09 0.26
N PHE A 16 -5.61 13.14 1.11
CA PHE A 16 -6.92 12.55 0.86
C PHE A 16 -8.01 13.61 0.86
N ASP A 17 -8.74 13.72 -0.23
CA ASP A 17 -9.92 14.59 -0.32
C ASP A 17 -11.14 13.91 0.30
N THR A 18 -11.96 14.66 1.03
CA THR A 18 -13.19 14.15 1.66
C THR A 18 -14.14 13.57 0.60
N GLY A 19 -14.66 12.37 0.86
CA GLY A 19 -15.63 11.69 -0.01
C GLY A 19 -15.05 11.06 -1.27
N ARG A 20 -13.72 11.06 -1.46
CA ARG A 20 -13.05 10.44 -2.60
C ARG A 20 -12.30 9.19 -2.20
N ALA A 21 -12.59 8.08 -2.88
CA ALA A 21 -11.78 6.87 -2.77
C ALA A 21 -10.44 7.05 -3.50
N VAL A 22 -9.34 6.71 -2.83
CA VAL A 22 -7.99 6.80 -3.38
C VAL A 22 -7.29 5.46 -3.15
N PRO A 23 -6.70 4.84 -4.19
CA PRO A 23 -5.90 3.63 -4.01
C PRO A 23 -4.60 3.97 -3.27
N VAL A 24 -4.22 3.13 -2.31
CA VAL A 24 -3.00 3.27 -1.52
C VAL A 24 -2.33 1.93 -1.31
N CYS A 25 -1.05 1.93 -0.91
CA CYS A 25 -0.35 0.70 -0.56
C CYS A 25 -0.86 0.13 0.78
N ARG A 26 -0.61 -1.17 0.99
CA ARG A 26 -1.05 -1.89 2.20
C ARG A 26 -0.49 -1.28 3.49
N ASN A 27 0.73 -0.76 3.46
CA ASN A 27 1.34 -0.09 4.62
C ASN A 27 0.52 1.13 5.06
N THR A 28 0.04 1.95 4.11
CA THR A 28 -0.79 3.12 4.40
C THR A 28 -2.14 2.70 5.00
N ILE A 29 -2.75 1.62 4.51
CA ILE A 29 -3.98 1.07 5.10
C ILE A 29 -3.73 0.64 6.55
N GLU A 30 -2.65 -0.11 6.81
CA GLU A 30 -2.31 -0.55 8.17
C GLU A 30 -2.00 0.62 9.10
N MET A 31 -1.34 1.68 8.62
CA MET A 31 -1.10 2.89 9.39
C MET A 31 -2.41 3.59 9.79
N ILE A 32 -3.36 3.71 8.86
CA ILE A 32 -4.66 4.33 9.14
C ILE A 32 -5.45 3.47 10.14
N ALA A 33 -5.58 2.17 9.85
CA ALA A 33 -6.36 1.22 10.65
C ALA A 33 -5.89 1.12 12.10
N ASN A 34 -4.57 1.14 12.33
CA ASN A 34 -3.97 0.99 13.66
C ASN A 34 -3.75 2.33 14.39
N SER A 35 -4.33 3.42 13.89
CA SER A 35 -4.17 4.75 14.48
C SER A 35 -5.50 5.34 14.96
N ARG A 36 -5.40 6.49 15.62
CA ARG A 36 -6.57 7.32 15.97
C ARG A 36 -7.37 7.82 14.76
N TYR A 37 -6.85 7.65 13.54
CA TYR A 37 -7.51 8.09 12.30
C TYR A 37 -8.45 7.06 11.71
N HIS A 38 -8.48 5.83 12.22
CA HIS A 38 -9.36 4.77 11.69
C HIS A 38 -10.84 5.19 11.59
N SER A 39 -11.31 6.04 12.51
CA SER A 39 -12.70 6.52 12.53
C SER A 39 -13.00 7.60 11.48
N LEU A 40 -11.99 8.12 10.79
CA LEU A 40 -12.11 9.13 9.75
C LEU A 40 -12.14 8.54 8.34
N PHE A 41 -11.82 7.26 8.18
CA PHE A 41 -11.65 6.61 6.89
C PHE A 41 -12.51 5.36 6.77
N GLU A 42 -13.09 5.18 5.59
CA GLU A 42 -13.61 3.88 5.16
C GLU A 42 -12.52 3.14 4.39
N LEU A 43 -12.17 1.93 4.85
CA LEU A 43 -11.16 1.09 4.22
C LEU A 43 -11.84 0.11 3.26
N ILE A 44 -11.52 0.21 1.97
CA ILE A 44 -12.14 -0.61 0.92
C ILE A 44 -11.17 -1.75 0.53
N GLY A 45 -11.62 -2.99 0.72
CA GLY A 45 -10.87 -4.19 0.38
C GLY A 45 -9.99 -4.72 1.52
N GLU A 46 -9.52 -5.96 1.37
CA GLU A 46 -8.84 -6.71 2.44
C GLU A 46 -7.33 -6.90 2.21
N GLY A 47 -6.81 -6.47 1.05
CA GLY A 47 -5.38 -6.57 0.73
C GLY A 47 -4.83 -8.01 0.69
N ARG A 48 -5.68 -9.02 0.48
CA ARG A 48 -5.28 -10.45 0.46
C ARG A 48 -4.49 -10.87 -0.78
N GLN A 49 -4.65 -10.15 -1.89
CA GLN A 49 -3.94 -10.41 -3.14
C GLN A 49 -2.82 -9.39 -3.32
N HIS A 50 -1.59 -9.86 -3.52
CA HIS A 50 -0.46 -9.01 -3.87
C HIS A 50 -0.48 -8.71 -5.38
N TYR A 51 -0.55 -7.42 -5.73
CA TYR A 51 -0.58 -6.95 -7.12
C TYR A 51 0.78 -6.39 -7.61
N GLY A 52 1.84 -6.54 -6.81
CA GLY A 52 3.16 -6.00 -7.11
C GLY A 52 3.43 -4.67 -6.41
N ILE A 53 4.51 -4.02 -6.83
CA ILE A 53 4.98 -2.76 -6.25
C ILE A 53 3.95 -1.66 -6.52
N PHE A 54 3.37 -1.14 -5.45
CA PHE A 54 2.55 0.06 -5.51
C PHE A 54 3.45 1.28 -5.58
N GLN A 55 3.19 2.20 -6.52
CA GLN A 55 3.93 3.45 -6.65
C GLN A 55 3.48 4.45 -5.55
N CYS A 56 3.71 4.10 -4.27
CA CYS A 56 3.48 5.02 -3.16
C CYS A 56 4.73 5.86 -2.96
N GLY A 57 4.56 7.17 -3.04
CA GLY A 57 5.62 8.10 -2.74
C GLY A 57 6.72 8.23 -3.80
N THR A 58 7.66 9.12 -3.50
CA THR A 58 8.85 9.40 -4.28
C THR A 58 9.77 8.20 -4.15
N VAL A 59 9.71 7.33 -5.15
CA VAL A 59 10.66 6.23 -5.38
C VAL A 59 12.04 6.84 -5.70
N GLN A 60 12.68 7.52 -4.75
CA GLN A 60 14.07 7.94 -4.86
C GLN A 60 14.96 6.81 -4.36
N GLY A 61 15.26 5.86 -5.25
CA GLY A 61 16.48 5.05 -5.14
C GLY A 61 16.33 3.57 -4.75
N MET A 62 15.13 3.00 -4.71
CA MET A 62 15.00 1.54 -4.64
C MET A 62 15.14 0.97 -6.05
N PRO A 63 16.19 0.18 -6.37
CA PRO A 63 16.26 -0.48 -7.67
C PRO A 63 15.03 -1.38 -7.79
N ALA A 64 14.32 -1.27 -8.92
CA ALA A 64 13.22 -2.17 -9.23
C ALA A 64 13.75 -3.60 -9.09
N TYR A 65 13.28 -4.33 -8.08
CA TYR A 65 13.66 -5.72 -7.89
C TYR A 65 13.01 -6.50 -9.02
N THR A 66 13.74 -6.72 -10.11
CA THR A 66 13.36 -7.67 -11.15
C THR A 66 13.29 -9.02 -10.46
N ALA A 67 12.09 -9.50 -10.19
CA ALA A 67 11.87 -10.82 -9.66
C ALA A 67 12.47 -11.83 -10.63
N ASN A 68 13.67 -12.34 -10.31
CA ASN A 68 14.22 -13.49 -10.98
C ASN A 68 13.37 -14.68 -10.57
N THR A 69 12.43 -15.07 -11.43
CA THR A 69 11.63 -16.29 -11.31
C THR A 69 12.56 -17.49 -11.52
N GLN A 70 13.29 -17.88 -10.47
CA GLN A 70 14.01 -19.15 -10.45
C GLN A 70 12.97 -20.24 -10.17
N VAL A 71 12.39 -20.79 -11.23
CA VAL A 71 11.62 -22.04 -11.16
C VAL A 71 12.60 -23.12 -10.69
N SER A 72 12.43 -23.62 -9.48
CA SER A 72 13.15 -24.81 -9.02
C SER A 72 12.53 -26.01 -9.71
N GLU A 73 13.24 -26.61 -10.67
CA GLU A 73 12.87 -27.91 -11.23
C GLU A 73 12.93 -28.98 -10.13
N PRO A 74 11.98 -29.94 -10.07
CA PRO A 74 12.10 -31.06 -9.16
C PRO A 74 13.19 -32.01 -9.67
N GLY A 75 14.40 -31.87 -9.12
CA GLY A 75 15.50 -32.81 -9.33
C GLY A 75 15.11 -34.22 -8.87
N GLY A 76 15.00 -35.14 -9.82
CA GLY A 76 14.43 -36.47 -9.66
C GLY A 76 15.21 -37.41 -8.74
N CYS A 77 14.46 -38.35 -8.17
CA CYS A 77 14.95 -39.55 -7.48
C CYS A 77 15.69 -40.45 -8.49
N GLY A 78 16.96 -40.76 -8.22
CA GLY A 78 17.77 -41.70 -9.00
C GLY A 78 18.45 -42.70 -8.06
N CYS A 79 17.93 -43.94 -8.14
CA CYS A 79 18.46 -45.28 -7.86
C CYS A 79 19.71 -45.44 -6.97
#